data_AF-A0A165YQS4-F1
#
_entry.id   AF-A0A165YQS4-F1
#
_cell.length_a   1.000
_cell.length_b   1.000
_cell.length_c   1.000
_cell.angle_alpha   90.00
_cell.angle_beta   90.00
_cell.angle_gamma   90.00
#
_symmetry.space_group_name_H-M   'P 1'
#
loop_
_entity.id
_entity.type
_entity.pdbx_description
1 polymer ?
#
loop_
_entity_poly.entity_id
_entity_poly.type
_entity_poly.pdbx_seq_one_letter_code
_entity_poly.pdbx_strand_id
1 'polypeptide(L)'
;MNAPALSIAHYAGSFELNEAIKATQTIRSSINNLALPCRLPDEVLSNVFALLGEVYRPRATSSGVKSPLGWVCILHVCRRWREVARGCSQLWTSIELVLGLKWMDEFMALSRSRPLVI
;
A
#
# COMPACT_ATOMS: atom_id res chain seq x y z
N MET A 1 -31.37 -29.70 3.55
CA MET A 1 -30.70 -28.47 4.04
C MET A 1 -30.94 -27.37 3.02
N ASN A 2 -31.70 -26.33 3.38
CA ASN A 2 -32.21 -25.34 2.43
C ASN A 2 -31.17 -24.25 2.13
N ALA A 3 -30.92 -23.99 0.84
CA ALA A 3 -30.02 -22.95 0.31
C ALA A 3 -30.05 -21.56 0.99
N PRO A 4 -31.20 -21.01 1.44
CA PRO A 4 -31.23 -19.70 2.13
C PRO A 4 -30.49 -19.67 3.47
N ALA A 5 -30.48 -20.76 4.24
CA ALA A 5 -29.81 -20.79 5.54
C ALA A 5 -28.27 -20.75 5.41
N LEU A 6 -27.74 -21.38 4.36
CA LEU A 6 -26.31 -21.37 4.05
C LEU A 6 -25.83 -19.96 3.63
N SER A 7 -26.65 -19.23 2.87
CA SER A 7 -26.38 -17.84 2.45
C SER A 7 -26.35 -16.88 3.64
N ILE A 8 -27.31 -17.00 4.57
CA ILE A 8 -27.38 -16.16 5.77
C ILE A 8 -26.15 -16.39 6.67
N ALA A 9 -25.75 -17.65 6.88
CA ALA A 9 -24.56 -17.98 7.67
C ALA A 9 -23.27 -17.42 7.04
N HIS A 10 -23.12 -17.52 5.72
CA HIS A 10 -21.97 -16.96 5.00
C HIS A 10 -21.93 -15.42 5.09
N TYR A 11 -23.08 -14.76 5.00
CA TYR A 11 -23.19 -13.32 5.17
C TYR A 11 -22.82 -12.89 6.59
N ALA A 12 -23.34 -13.57 7.61
CA ALA A 12 -23.03 -13.29 9.01
C ALA A 12 -21.52 -13.42 9.29
N GLY A 13 -20.89 -14.51 8.83
CA GLY A 13 -19.44 -14.69 8.97
C GLY A 13 -18.61 -13.64 8.23
N SER A 14 -19.04 -13.23 7.04
CA SER A 14 -18.37 -12.15 6.28
C SER A 14 -18.49 -10.79 6.98
N PHE A 15 -19.64 -10.53 7.61
CA PHE A 15 -19.88 -9.32 8.40
C PHE A 15 -18.99 -9.29 9.65
N GLU A 16 -18.97 -10.36 10.44
CA GLU A 16 -18.12 -10.49 11.63
C GLU A 16 -16.64 -10.31 11.29
N LEU A 17 -16.17 -10.94 10.20
CA LEU A 17 -14.80 -10.77 9.71
C LEU A 17 -14.49 -9.31 9.37
N ASN A 18 -15.39 -8.61 8.69
CA ASN A 18 -15.20 -7.22 8.32
C ASN A 18 -15.13 -6.29 9.54
N GLU A 19 -15.98 -6.52 10.54
CA GLU A 19 -15.94 -5.77 11.80
C GLU A 19 -14.64 -6.02 12.58
N ALA A 20 -14.18 -7.27 12.65
CA ALA A 20 -12.89 -7.60 13.25
C ALA A 20 -11.70 -6.94 12.52
N ILE A 21 -11.74 -6.89 11.18
CA ILE A 21 -10.74 -6.19 10.37
C ILE A 21 -10.72 -4.69 10.70
N LYS A 22 -11.89 -4.05 10.77
CA LYS A 22 -12.00 -2.62 11.14
C LYS A 22 -11.43 -2.36 12.53
N ALA A 23 -11.79 -3.17 13.52
CA ALA A 23 -11.27 -3.03 14.89
C ALA A 23 -9.73 -3.13 14.92
N THR A 24 -9.16 -4.10 14.19
CA THR A 24 -7.71 -4.29 14.09
C THR A 24 -7.03 -3.11 13.40
N GLN A 25 -7.64 -2.54 12.35
CA GLN A 25 -7.13 -1.35 11.66
C GLN A 25 -7.09 -0.13 12.58
N THR A 26 -8.13 0.07 13.39
CA THR A 26 -8.18 1.15 14.39
C THR A 26 -7.05 1.03 15.40
N ILE A 27 -6.85 -0.16 15.98
CA ILE A 27 -5.75 -0.41 16.93
C ILE A 27 -4.39 -0.13 16.29
N ARG A 28 -4.15 -0.65 15.08
CA ARG A 28 -2.91 -0.39 14.33
C ARG A 28 -2.70 1.10 14.07
N SER A 29 -3.76 1.84 13.72
CA SER A 29 -3.67 3.29 13.53
C SER A 29 -3.25 4.00 14.80
N SER A 30 -3.82 3.61 15.95
CA SER A 30 -3.45 4.18 17.26
C SER A 30 -2.00 3.87 17.62
N ILE A 31 -1.54 2.63 17.43
CA ILE A 31 -0.15 2.25 17.68
C ILE A 31 0.81 3.02 16.77
N ASN A 32 0.47 3.14 15.48
CA ASN A 32 1.27 3.90 14.54
C ASN A 32 1.41 5.36 14.99
N ASN A 33 0.36 6.01 15.51
CA ASN A 33 0.43 7.38 16.05
C ASN A 33 1.42 7.54 17.23
N LEU A 34 1.78 6.46 17.91
CA LEU A 34 2.81 6.48 18.96
C LEU A 34 4.24 6.45 18.39
N ALA A 35 4.40 5.99 17.15
CA ALA A 35 5.70 5.91 16.49
C ALA A 35 6.11 7.28 15.91
N LEU A 36 7.36 7.68 16.16
CA LEU A 36 7.93 8.95 15.66
C LEU A 36 7.74 9.16 14.15
N PRO A 37 7.99 8.17 13.27
CA PRO A 37 7.80 8.35 11.82
C PRO A 37 6.36 8.72 11.43
N CYS A 38 5.36 8.29 12.22
CA CYS A 38 3.95 8.60 11.96
C CYS A 38 3.53 9.95 12.56
N ARG A 39 4.44 10.73 13.15
CA ARG A 39 4.21 12.08 13.65
C ARG A 39 4.90 13.17 12.82
N LEU A 40 5.76 12.78 11.88
CA LEU A 40 6.37 13.70 10.92
C LEU A 40 5.29 14.39 10.08
N PRO A 41 5.47 15.65 9.63
CA PRO A 41 4.59 16.29 8.65
C PRO A 41 4.52 15.51 7.32
N ASP A 42 3.43 15.69 6.57
CA ASP A 42 3.21 14.99 5.29
C ASP A 42 4.28 15.35 4.24
N GLU A 43 4.81 16.57 4.26
CA GLU A 43 5.88 17.03 3.37
C GLU A 43 7.19 16.32 3.66
N VAL A 44 7.53 16.17 4.94
CA VAL A 44 8.74 15.46 5.38
C VAL A 44 8.63 13.98 5.03
N LEU A 45 7.46 13.36 5.27
CA LEU A 45 7.21 11.99 4.85
C LEU A 45 7.32 11.82 3.33
N SER A 46 6.76 12.74 2.55
CA SER A 46 6.82 12.72 1.09
C SER A 46 8.26 12.77 0.57
N ASN A 47 9.11 13.61 1.17
CA ASN A 47 10.53 13.69 0.84
C ASN A 47 11.28 12.41 1.19
N VAL A 48 11.02 11.83 2.38
CA VAL A 48 11.60 10.55 2.79
C VAL A 48 11.18 9.43 1.82
N PHE A 49 9.91 9.40 1.41
CA PHE A 49 9.41 8.40 0.47
C PHE A 49 10.05 8.55 -0.91
N ALA A 50 10.20 9.78 -1.42
CA ALA A 50 10.88 10.02 -2.69
C ALA A 50 12.33 9.48 -2.67
N LEU A 51 13.09 9.78 -1.61
CA LEU A 51 14.45 9.25 -1.43
C LEU A 51 14.44 7.72 -1.32
N LEU A 52 13.49 7.14 -0.58
CA LEU A 52 13.35 5.70 -0.45
C LEU A 52 13.08 5.03 -1.81
N GLY A 53 12.28 5.66 -2.67
CA GLY A 53 11.98 5.19 -4.02
C GLY A 53 13.23 5.04 -4.89
N GLU A 54 14.22 5.92 -4.70
CA GLU A 54 15.48 5.88 -5.44
C GLU A 54 16.43 4.77 -4.96
N VAL A 55 16.49 4.51 -3.65
CA VAL A 55 17.44 3.56 -3.05
C VAL A 55 16.89 2.14 -2.86
N TYR A 56 15.57 1.99 -2.78
CA TYR A 56 14.92 0.72 -2.47
C TYR A 56 13.88 0.33 -3.53
N ARG A 57 14.33 0.25 -4.79
CA ARG A 57 13.48 -0.21 -5.89
C ARG A 57 13.08 -1.69 -5.75
N PRO A 58 11.86 -2.05 -6.19
CA PRO A 58 11.48 -3.44 -6.43
C PRO A 58 12.53 -4.16 -7.29
N ARG A 59 12.86 -5.40 -6.95
CA ARG A 59 13.81 -6.21 -7.72
C ARG A 59 13.20 -7.55 -8.06
N ALA A 60 13.34 -7.98 -9.31
CA ALA A 60 13.05 -9.36 -9.68
C ALA A 60 14.06 -10.27 -8.97
N THR A 61 13.58 -11.33 -8.31
CA THR A 61 14.47 -12.40 -7.84
C THR A 61 14.48 -13.53 -8.87
N SER A 62 15.66 -14.06 -9.17
CA SER A 62 15.85 -15.21 -10.06
C SER A 62 15.40 -16.54 -9.43
N SER A 63 15.10 -16.54 -8.13
CA SER A 63 14.92 -17.75 -7.32
C SER A 63 13.46 -18.19 -7.13
N GLY A 64 12.49 -17.55 -7.79
CA GLY A 64 11.07 -17.82 -7.58
C GLY A 64 10.53 -17.40 -6.20
N VAL A 65 11.39 -16.83 -5.34
CA VAL A 65 11.00 -16.21 -4.07
C VAL A 65 10.31 -14.88 -4.37
N LYS A 66 9.24 -14.57 -3.61
CA LYS A 66 8.50 -13.31 -3.74
C LYS A 66 9.48 -12.14 -3.85
N SER A 67 9.44 -11.43 -4.98
CA SER A 67 10.25 -10.24 -5.20
C SER A 67 10.04 -9.26 -4.05
N PRO A 68 11.11 -8.70 -3.46
CA PRO A 68 10.95 -7.66 -2.47
C PRO A 68 10.14 -6.53 -3.10
N LEU A 69 9.05 -6.14 -2.43
CA LEU A 69 8.15 -5.05 -2.87
C LEU A 69 8.89 -3.70 -2.98
N GLY A 70 10.15 -3.60 -2.55
CA GLY A 70 10.89 -2.36 -2.53
C GLY A 70 10.15 -1.31 -1.69
N TRP A 71 10.21 -0.07 -2.13
CA TRP A 71 9.53 1.06 -1.50
C TRP A 71 8.01 0.87 -1.42
N VAL A 72 7.38 0.02 -2.25
CA VAL A 72 5.93 -0.23 -2.23
C VAL A 72 5.45 -0.76 -0.87
N CYS A 73 6.35 -1.31 -0.05
CA CYS A 73 6.07 -1.68 1.33
C CYS A 73 5.46 -0.53 2.16
N ILE A 74 5.78 0.74 1.86
CA ILE A 74 5.25 1.90 2.59
C ILE A 74 3.72 2.01 2.49
N LEU A 75 3.12 1.51 1.40
CA LEU A 75 1.67 1.51 1.20
C LEU A 75 0.94 0.56 2.17
N HIS A 76 1.67 -0.35 2.82
CA HIS A 76 1.15 -1.35 3.74
C HIS A 76 1.38 -1.00 5.22
N VAL A 77 2.08 0.10 5.53
CA VAL A 77 2.38 0.49 6.92
C VAL A 77 1.14 0.99 7.64
N CYS A 78 0.53 2.06 7.13
CA CYS A 78 -0.70 2.62 7.68
C CYS A 78 -1.49 3.40 6.63
N ARG A 79 -2.73 3.77 6.96
CA ARG A 79 -3.60 4.56 6.07
C ARG A 79 -2.96 5.90 5.68
N ARG A 80 -2.40 6.62 6.64
CA ARG A 80 -1.73 7.91 6.42
C ARG A 80 -0.55 7.78 5.46
N TRP A 81 0.33 6.80 5.67
CA TRP A 81 1.48 6.57 4.80
C TRP A 81 1.06 6.26 3.36
N ARG A 82 0.00 5.48 3.19
CA ARG A 82 -0.59 5.22 1.88
C ARG A 82 -1.13 6.49 1.24
N GLU A 83 -1.85 7.32 1.98
CA GLU A 83 -2.40 8.58 1.48
C GLU A 83 -1.29 9.54 1.03
N VAL A 84 -0.26 9.72 1.86
CA VAL A 84 0.91 10.56 1.57
C VAL A 84 1.70 10.02 0.36
N ALA A 85 1.98 8.72 0.34
CA ALA A 85 2.71 8.09 -0.77
C ALA A 85 1.97 8.22 -2.10
N ARG A 86 0.64 8.04 -2.14
CA ARG A 86 -0.18 8.26 -3.35
C ARG A 86 -0.23 9.73 -3.77
N GLY A 87 -0.08 10.66 -2.82
CA GLY A 87 0.05 12.09 -3.09
C GLY A 87 1.41 12.49 -3.68
N CYS A 88 2.48 11.76 -3.34
CA CYS A 88 3.83 12.03 -3.79
C CYS A 88 4.07 11.51 -5.22
N SER A 89 3.66 12.28 -6.24
CA SER A 89 3.74 11.83 -7.65
C SER A 89 5.16 11.50 -8.14
N GLN A 90 6.21 12.05 -7.52
CA GLN A 90 7.61 11.71 -7.84
C GLN A 90 7.92 10.24 -7.58
N LEU A 91 7.27 9.63 -6.57
CA LEU A 91 7.46 8.23 -6.24
C LEU A 91 6.98 7.28 -7.34
N TRP A 92 6.06 7.75 -8.20
CA TRP A 92 5.37 6.97 -9.21
C TRP A 92 5.90 7.21 -10.63
N THR A 93 6.99 7.95 -10.80
CA THR A 93 7.53 8.24 -12.14
C THR A 93 8.42 7.13 -12.70
N SER A 94 8.98 6.26 -11.85
CA SER A 94 9.84 5.14 -12.24
C SER A 94 9.00 3.87 -12.35
N ILE A 95 8.67 3.41 -13.56
CA ILE A 95 7.76 2.27 -13.74
C ILE A 95 8.49 0.95 -13.42
N GLU A 96 8.02 0.27 -12.36
CA GLU A 96 8.61 -1.00 -11.91
C GLU A 96 7.85 -2.20 -12.49
N LEU A 97 8.22 -2.62 -13.71
CA LEU A 97 7.56 -3.72 -14.45
C LEU A 97 7.58 -5.05 -13.68
N VAL A 98 8.53 -5.23 -12.77
CA VAL A 98 8.67 -6.44 -11.93
C VAL A 98 7.49 -6.67 -10.98
N LEU A 99 6.65 -5.66 -10.75
CA LEU A 99 5.45 -5.75 -9.93
C LEU A 99 4.20 -6.21 -10.72
N GLY A 100 4.31 -6.28 -12.05
CA GLY A 100 3.25 -6.72 -12.96
C GLY A 100 2.33 -5.60 -13.47
N LEU A 101 1.54 -5.93 -14.50
CA LEU A 101 0.73 -4.96 -15.25
C LEU A 101 -0.30 -4.21 -14.39
N LYS A 102 -0.86 -4.84 -13.37
CA LYS A 102 -1.82 -4.18 -12.47
C LYS A 102 -1.20 -2.98 -11.75
N TRP A 103 0.08 -3.07 -11.39
CA TRP A 103 0.79 -1.95 -10.77
C TRP A 103 1.08 -0.85 -11.78
N MET A 104 1.35 -1.20 -13.04
CA MET A 104 1.62 -0.23 -14.10
C MET A 104 0.50 0.82 -14.21
N ASP A 105 -0.77 0.40 -14.11
CA ASP A 105 -1.91 1.32 -14.11
C ASP A 105 -1.87 2.31 -12.94
N GLU A 106 -1.46 1.86 -11.74
CA GLU A 106 -1.28 2.72 -10.58
C GLU A 106 -0.12 3.70 -10.75
N PHE A 107 1.02 3.26 -11.31
CA PHE A 107 2.14 4.15 -11.64
C PHE A 107 1.72 5.24 -12.64
N MET A 108 1.03 4.86 -13.71
CA MET A 108 0.52 5.82 -14.70
C MET A 108 -0.47 6.80 -14.06
N ALA A 109 -1.43 6.32 -13.27
CA ALA A 109 -2.42 7.18 -12.63
C ALA A 109 -1.81 8.15 -11.60
N LEU A 110 -0.81 7.71 -10.83
CA LEU A 110 -0.28 8.46 -9.68
C LEU A 110 0.96 9.32 -10.01
N SER A 111 1.63 9.06 -11.14
CA SER A 111 2.64 9.98 -11.71
C SER A 111 2.04 11.31 -12.17
N ARG A 112 0.72 11.33 -12.43
CA ARG A 112 -0.03 12.50 -12.90
C ARG A 112 0.55 13.04 -14.21
N SER A 113 0.97 14.31 -14.24
CA SER A 113 1.55 14.96 -15.42
C SER A 113 3.09 14.94 -15.42
N ARG A 114 3.73 14.15 -14.55
CA ARG A 114 5.19 14.05 -14.52
C ARG A 114 5.70 13.12 -15.63
N PRO A 115 6.86 13.42 -16.25
CA PRO A 115 7.50 12.50 -17.18
C PRO A 115 7.75 11.14 -16.54
N LEU A 116 7.39 10.08 -17.26
CA LEU A 116 7.64 8.71 -16.86
C LEU A 116 9.05 8.29 -17.31
N VAL A 117 9.72 7.54 -16.45
CA VAL A 117 11.01 6.90 -16.72
C VAL A 117 10.80 5.40 -16.55
N ILE A 118 11.38 4.63 -17.47
CA ILE A 118 11.35 3.16 -17.47
C ILE A 118 12.72 2.66 -17.01
#